data_AF-A0A536M4X4-F1
#
_entry.id   AF-A0A536M4X4-F1
#
_cell.length_a   1.000
_cell.length_b   1.000
_cell.length_c   1.000
_cell.angle_alpha   90.00
_cell.angle_beta   90.00
_cell.angle_gamma   90.00
#
_symmetry.space_group_name_H-M   'P 1'
#
loop_
_entity.id
_entity.type
_entity.pdbx_description
1 polymer ?
#
loop_
_entity_poly.entity_id
_entity_poly.type
_entity_poly.pdbx_seq_one_letter_code
_entity_poly.pdbx_strand_id
1 'polypeptide(L)'
;MKVAVALGVVGLLLAGCDPTPGPAPLASASPTPAANLGLTQAGDLRTHLDLILGEQVMIAAKETVAAVNHSDEYAAYTALLTANAADLTQLMRRAFGNTTATKISEAWSTQNSDLIDYAIGVVTHDDARSKSAMTNLTTKFVPQFSQLLSDASHLPLDPVTQLESQQVLEDKAFIDDYFANKVSAFYADLHRAYTQSSRLGDALAVEVASRFPDKYPGDPSSHAVYVRVQANLMLQEHSYLATMATSAAIAGRTAEKNVAQSMLSDRADAVSALFASSTGALSAPLVAQWTNEHSALFTYAAGDARAKPDLTQKFVNEFASLAHVSKAYVLDHVNATLKVIDDQRAKNATAVANDDRSAATSIQPIGDSIQG
;
A
#
# COMPACT_ATOMS: atom_id res chain seq x y z
N MET A 1 62.76 51.74 -46.68
CA MET A 1 61.37 51.90 -46.22
C MET A 1 61.27 51.34 -44.82
N LYS A 2 61.03 52.22 -43.83
CA LYS A 2 60.35 52.07 -42.52
C LYS A 2 60.74 50.85 -41.61
N VAL A 3 61.48 51.07 -40.49
CA VAL A 3 60.99 51.31 -39.08
C VAL A 3 60.68 49.96 -38.38
N ALA A 4 61.03 49.61 -37.12
CA ALA A 4 61.83 50.15 -36.00
C ALA A 4 61.81 49.14 -34.80
N VAL A 5 62.85 49.18 -33.93
CA VAL A 5 62.86 49.05 -32.44
C VAL A 5 62.40 47.71 -31.80
N ALA A 6 63.27 46.86 -31.20
CA ALA A 6 63.99 46.92 -29.88
C ALA A 6 63.06 46.70 -28.66
N LEU A 7 63.40 46.12 -27.50
CA LEU A 7 64.47 45.29 -26.90
C LEU A 7 64.01 45.07 -25.44
N GLY A 8 64.35 43.95 -24.79
CA GLY A 8 64.09 43.79 -23.35
C GLY A 8 64.47 42.43 -22.77
N VAL A 9 65.77 42.27 -22.52
CA VAL A 9 66.45 41.12 -21.87
C VAL A 9 66.10 41.05 -20.37
N VAL A 10 66.11 39.87 -19.73
CA VAL A 10 67.02 39.40 -18.63
C VAL A 10 66.24 38.23 -17.98
N GLY A 11 66.70 37.00 -17.75
CA GLY A 11 68.02 36.46 -17.44
C GLY A 11 68.10 36.13 -15.94
N LEU A 12 67.98 34.85 -15.53
CA LEU A 12 68.81 34.22 -14.48
C LEU A 12 68.42 32.75 -14.22
N LEU A 13 69.43 31.87 -14.31
CA LEU A 13 69.45 30.52 -13.76
C LEU A 13 69.82 30.58 -12.28
N LEU A 14 69.08 29.92 -11.40
CA LEU A 14 69.55 29.48 -10.08
C LEU A 14 69.01 28.09 -9.75
N ALA A 15 69.89 27.32 -9.10
CA ALA A 15 69.81 25.89 -8.82
C ALA A 15 68.84 25.55 -7.68
N GLY A 16 68.52 24.25 -7.59
CA GLY A 16 67.45 23.68 -6.80
C GLY A 16 67.66 23.67 -5.29
N CYS A 17 66.52 23.76 -4.59
CA CYS A 17 66.24 23.17 -3.29
C CYS A 17 64.88 22.48 -3.41
N ASP A 18 64.81 21.18 -3.11
CA ASP A 18 63.58 20.39 -3.12
C ASP A 18 62.57 20.90 -2.07
N PRO A 19 61.30 21.13 -2.43
CA PRO A 19 60.25 21.33 -1.45
C PRO A 19 59.71 19.97 -1.00
N THR A 20 59.73 19.76 0.31
CA THR A 20 58.97 18.72 1.02
C THR A 20 57.51 18.67 0.54
N PRO A 21 56.92 17.48 0.30
CA PRO A 21 55.51 17.37 -0.08
C PRO A 21 54.63 17.83 1.09
N GLY A 22 53.78 18.84 0.85
CA GLY A 22 52.73 19.22 1.77
C GLY A 22 51.66 18.12 1.91
N PRO A 23 50.94 18.04 3.04
CA PRO A 23 49.87 17.07 3.21
C PRO A 23 48.79 17.27 2.15
N ALA A 24 48.39 16.18 1.49
CA ALA A 24 47.33 16.16 0.49
C ALA A 24 46.02 16.71 1.09
N PRO A 25 45.21 17.44 0.30
CA PRO A 25 43.89 17.87 0.75
C PRO A 25 43.07 16.62 1.11
N LEU A 26 42.56 16.59 2.34
CA LEU A 26 41.65 15.56 2.81
C LEU A 26 40.45 15.49 1.85
N ALA A 27 40.24 14.30 1.28
CA ALA A 27 39.06 14.02 0.49
C ALA A 27 37.82 14.35 1.33
N SER A 28 36.98 15.25 0.81
CA SER A 28 35.65 15.50 1.35
C SER A 28 34.92 14.16 1.42
N ALA A 29 34.59 13.72 2.63
CA ALA A 29 33.76 12.55 2.82
C ALA A 29 32.47 12.73 2.01
N SER A 30 32.14 11.76 1.15
CA SER A 30 30.84 11.71 0.50
C SER A 30 29.76 11.79 1.58
N PRO A 31 28.68 12.57 1.40
CA PRO A 31 27.60 12.59 2.37
C PRO A 31 27.07 11.17 2.52
N THR A 32 27.13 10.64 3.74
CA THR A 32 26.41 9.42 4.12
C THR A 32 24.96 9.60 3.70
N PRO A 33 24.30 8.60 3.08
CA PRO A 33 22.87 8.69 2.82
C PRO A 33 22.15 9.09 4.11
N ALA A 34 21.32 10.13 4.06
CA ALA A 34 20.50 10.51 5.21
C ALA A 34 19.70 9.28 5.65
N ALA A 35 19.74 8.95 6.94
CA ALA A 35 18.96 7.84 7.47
C ALA A 35 17.46 8.12 7.26
N ASN A 36 16.71 7.18 6.69
CA ASN A 36 15.26 7.32 6.61
C ASN A 36 14.69 7.22 8.04
N LEU A 37 14.28 8.36 8.60
CA LEU A 37 13.81 8.47 9.98
C LEU A 37 12.49 7.73 10.22
N GLY A 38 11.76 7.35 9.16
CA GLY A 38 10.55 6.53 9.24
C GLY A 38 10.81 5.03 9.39
N LEU A 39 12.04 4.56 9.15
CA LEU A 39 12.44 3.15 9.26
C LEU A 39 12.88 2.81 10.68
N THR A 40 11.90 2.78 11.59
CA THR A 40 12.07 2.36 12.98
C THR A 40 11.20 1.13 13.27
N GLN A 41 11.51 0.36 14.32
CA GLN A 41 10.68 -0.80 14.67
C GLN A 41 9.25 -0.39 15.08
N ALA A 42 9.08 0.78 15.69
CA ALA A 42 7.76 1.36 15.95
C ALA A 42 7.04 1.77 14.64
N GLY A 43 7.76 2.39 13.69
CA GLY A 43 7.22 2.73 12.38
C GLY A 43 6.85 1.52 11.52
N ASP A 44 7.65 0.46 11.58
CA ASP A 44 7.38 -0.82 10.93
C ASP A 44 6.14 -1.50 11.51
N LEU A 45 5.99 -1.47 12.85
CA LEU A 45 4.78 -1.98 13.51
C LEU A 45 3.53 -1.28 12.99
N ARG A 46 3.54 0.06 12.97
CA ARG A 46 2.41 0.87 12.49
C ARG A 46 2.09 0.59 11.02
N THR A 47 3.10 0.70 10.16
CA THR A 47 2.96 0.47 8.71
C THR A 47 2.42 -0.92 8.41
N HIS A 48 2.97 -1.96 9.05
CA HIS A 48 2.55 -3.34 8.80
C HIS A 48 1.14 -3.62 9.33
N LEU A 49 0.77 -3.06 10.49
CA LEU A 49 -0.57 -3.23 11.02
C LEU A 49 -1.62 -2.58 10.11
N ASP A 50 -1.38 -1.34 9.68
CA ASP A 50 -2.31 -0.62 8.81
C ASP A 50 -2.46 -1.31 7.45
N LEU A 51 -1.36 -1.81 6.87
CA LEU A 51 -1.39 -2.54 5.60
C LEU A 51 -2.13 -3.88 5.69
N ILE A 52 -2.03 -4.61 6.82
CA ILE A 52 -2.77 -5.86 7.01
C ILE A 52 -4.27 -5.58 7.14
N LEU A 53 -4.65 -4.54 7.89
CA LEU A 53 -6.04 -4.15 8.09
C LEU A 53 -6.67 -3.62 6.78
N GLY A 54 -5.96 -2.77 6.05
CA GLY A 54 -6.39 -2.28 4.73
C GLY A 54 -6.49 -3.40 3.70
N GLU A 55 -5.54 -4.34 3.71
CA GLU A 55 -5.60 -5.52 2.84
C GLU A 55 -6.86 -6.36 3.10
N GLN A 56 -7.26 -6.58 4.36
CA GLN A 56 -8.48 -7.33 4.68
C GLN A 56 -9.72 -6.73 4.01
N VAL A 57 -9.85 -5.39 4.00
CA VAL A 57 -10.94 -4.68 3.33
C VAL A 57 -10.90 -4.91 1.82
N MET A 58 -9.72 -4.78 1.19
CA MET A 58 -9.59 -5.00 -0.26
C MET A 58 -9.88 -6.45 -0.66
N ILE A 59 -9.48 -7.43 0.17
CA ILE A 59 -9.81 -8.84 -0.05
C ILE A 59 -11.32 -9.05 0.07
N ALA A 60 -11.98 -8.51 1.10
CA ALA A 60 -13.42 -8.64 1.29
C ALA A 60 -14.22 -8.01 0.13
N ALA A 61 -13.77 -6.88 -0.41
CA ALA A 61 -14.37 -6.27 -1.59
C ALA A 61 -14.19 -7.13 -2.85
N LYS A 62 -12.99 -7.67 -3.08
CA LYS A 62 -12.73 -8.57 -4.22
C LYS A 62 -13.46 -9.91 -4.09
N GLU A 63 -13.60 -10.44 -2.88
CA GLU A 63 -14.43 -11.61 -2.58
C GLU A 63 -15.91 -11.33 -2.88
N THR A 64 -16.42 -10.16 -2.46
CA THR A 64 -17.78 -9.70 -2.76
C THR A 64 -18.04 -9.62 -4.26
N VAL A 65 -17.07 -9.09 -5.03
CA VAL A 65 -17.13 -9.05 -6.49
C VAL A 65 -17.16 -10.47 -7.09
N ALA A 66 -16.39 -11.40 -6.54
CA ALA A 66 -16.33 -12.78 -7.00
C ALA A 66 -17.60 -13.60 -6.63
N ALA A 67 -18.33 -13.19 -5.59
CA ALA A 67 -19.48 -13.93 -5.06
C ALA A 67 -20.63 -14.11 -6.07
N VAL A 68 -20.83 -13.16 -6.99
CA VAL A 68 -21.95 -13.19 -7.96
C VAL A 68 -21.85 -14.35 -8.95
N ASN A 69 -20.63 -14.82 -9.26
CA ASN A 69 -20.41 -15.82 -10.30
C ASN A 69 -20.07 -17.23 -9.76
N HIS A 70 -20.12 -17.44 -8.43
CA HIS A 70 -19.76 -18.70 -7.76
C HIS A 70 -18.47 -19.33 -8.31
N SER A 71 -17.49 -18.50 -8.66
CA SER A 71 -16.27 -18.93 -9.33
C SER A 71 -15.26 -19.46 -8.31
N ASP A 72 -14.28 -20.25 -8.79
CA ASP A 72 -13.10 -20.65 -8.02
C ASP A 72 -12.33 -19.44 -7.43
N GLU A 73 -12.59 -18.23 -7.95
CA GLU A 73 -12.02 -16.96 -7.52
C GLU A 73 -12.56 -16.55 -6.15
N TYR A 74 -13.84 -16.81 -5.87
CA TYR A 74 -14.42 -16.59 -4.54
C TYR A 74 -13.67 -17.41 -3.49
N ALA A 75 -13.48 -18.71 -3.74
CA ALA A 75 -12.74 -19.60 -2.85
C ALA A 75 -11.27 -19.17 -2.68
N ALA A 76 -10.64 -18.63 -3.73
CA ALA A 76 -9.29 -18.10 -3.65
C ALA A 76 -9.20 -16.88 -2.72
N TYR A 77 -10.16 -15.94 -2.77
CA TYR A 77 -10.20 -14.80 -1.85
C TYR A 77 -10.58 -15.20 -0.41
N THR A 78 -11.47 -16.18 -0.21
CA THR A 78 -11.73 -16.73 1.14
C THR A 78 -10.46 -17.33 1.75
N ALA A 79 -9.67 -18.06 0.96
CA ALA A 79 -8.37 -18.57 1.40
C ALA A 79 -7.39 -17.43 1.71
N LEU A 80 -7.43 -16.34 0.94
CA LEU A 80 -6.59 -15.16 1.17
C LEU A 80 -6.98 -14.41 2.45
N LEU A 81 -8.28 -14.28 2.77
CA LEU A 81 -8.73 -13.75 4.07
C LEU A 81 -8.16 -14.55 5.23
N THR A 82 -8.12 -15.87 5.09
CA THR A 82 -7.52 -16.76 6.10
C THR A 82 -6.02 -16.51 6.25
N ALA A 83 -5.30 -16.30 5.14
CA ALA A 83 -3.88 -15.97 5.16
C ALA A 83 -3.62 -14.59 5.82
N ASN A 84 -4.38 -13.56 5.44
CA ASN A 84 -4.30 -12.24 6.06
C ASN A 84 -4.59 -12.28 7.57
N ALA A 85 -5.61 -13.03 8.01
CA ALA A 85 -5.90 -13.25 9.43
C ALA A 85 -4.75 -13.94 10.17
N ALA A 86 -4.03 -14.86 9.52
CA ALA A 86 -2.85 -15.50 10.09
C ALA A 86 -1.68 -14.53 10.28
N ASP A 87 -1.49 -13.59 9.34
CA ASP A 87 -0.47 -12.54 9.45
C ASP A 87 -0.80 -11.54 10.56
N LEU A 88 -2.07 -11.11 10.66
CA LEU A 88 -2.54 -10.32 11.80
C LEU A 88 -2.27 -11.04 13.12
N THR A 89 -2.62 -12.31 13.19
CA THR A 89 -2.40 -13.14 14.39
C THR A 89 -0.91 -13.23 14.75
N GLN A 90 -0.02 -13.35 13.76
CA GLN A 90 1.42 -13.36 13.99
C GLN A 90 1.91 -12.03 14.55
N LEU A 91 1.42 -10.90 14.02
CA LEU A 91 1.77 -9.58 14.51
C LEU A 91 1.29 -9.38 15.96
N MET A 92 0.04 -9.74 16.25
CA MET A 92 -0.54 -9.69 17.59
C MET A 92 0.16 -10.61 18.58
N ARG A 93 0.67 -11.76 18.12
CA ARG A 93 1.48 -12.67 18.96
C ARG A 93 2.79 -12.04 19.39
N ARG A 94 3.45 -11.28 18.51
CA ARG A 94 4.69 -10.56 18.86
C ARG A 94 4.45 -9.45 19.88
N ALA A 95 3.31 -8.77 19.77
CA ALA A 95 2.90 -7.69 20.68
C ALA A 95 2.39 -8.19 22.03
N PHE A 96 1.40 -9.09 22.03
CA PHE A 96 0.60 -9.46 23.22
C PHE A 96 0.82 -10.90 23.71
N GLY A 97 1.64 -11.69 23.02
CA GLY A 97 1.89 -13.10 23.36
C GLY A 97 0.83 -14.08 22.85
N ASN A 98 1.09 -15.37 23.03
CA ASN A 98 0.33 -16.46 22.40
C ASN A 98 -1.16 -16.50 22.80
N THR A 99 -1.45 -16.38 24.10
CA THR A 99 -2.82 -16.52 24.61
C THR A 99 -3.73 -15.43 24.07
N THR A 100 -3.30 -14.17 24.14
CA THR A 100 -4.07 -13.02 23.64
C THR A 100 -4.22 -13.08 22.13
N ALA A 101 -3.15 -13.38 21.39
CA ALA A 101 -3.22 -13.52 19.95
C ALA A 101 -4.16 -14.63 19.47
N THR A 102 -4.28 -15.73 20.23
CA THR A 102 -5.24 -16.81 19.92
C THR A 102 -6.68 -16.32 20.02
N LYS A 103 -7.03 -15.62 21.10
CA LYS A 103 -8.37 -15.03 21.25
C LYS A 103 -8.68 -13.98 20.17
N ILE A 104 -7.68 -13.16 19.81
CA ILE A 104 -7.81 -12.18 18.72
C ILE A 104 -8.09 -12.89 17.40
N SER A 105 -7.34 -13.97 17.11
CA SER A 105 -7.51 -14.79 15.91
C SER A 105 -8.89 -15.42 15.79
N GLU A 106 -9.42 -15.96 16.90
CA GLU A 106 -10.76 -16.55 16.95
C GLU A 106 -11.86 -15.50 16.69
N ALA A 107 -11.75 -14.33 17.32
CA ALA A 107 -12.69 -13.22 17.12
C ALA A 107 -12.64 -12.69 15.67
N TRP A 108 -11.43 -12.50 15.12
CA TRP A 108 -11.23 -12.02 13.76
C TRP A 108 -11.74 -13.01 12.71
N SER A 109 -11.49 -14.30 12.89
CA SER A 109 -12.01 -15.35 12.00
C SER A 109 -13.54 -15.41 12.03
N THR A 110 -14.15 -15.15 13.19
CA THR A 110 -15.60 -15.06 13.33
C THR A 110 -16.15 -13.85 12.57
N GLN A 111 -15.53 -12.67 12.67
CA GLN A 111 -15.95 -11.49 11.92
C GLN A 111 -15.82 -11.68 10.41
N ASN A 112 -14.72 -12.25 9.92
CA ASN A 112 -14.61 -12.60 8.50
C ASN A 112 -15.75 -13.55 8.06
N SER A 113 -16.10 -14.55 8.87
CA SER A 113 -17.20 -15.47 8.58
C SER A 113 -18.57 -14.75 8.57
N ASP A 114 -18.81 -13.83 9.50
CA ASP A 114 -20.05 -13.05 9.52
C ASP A 114 -20.14 -12.05 8.34
N LEU A 115 -19.03 -11.44 7.90
CA LEU A 115 -19.01 -10.61 6.69
C LEU A 115 -19.33 -11.42 5.43
N ILE A 116 -18.75 -12.61 5.32
CA ILE A 116 -19.05 -13.59 4.27
C ILE A 116 -20.53 -13.96 4.29
N ASP A 117 -21.09 -14.29 5.46
CA ASP A 117 -22.49 -14.62 5.63
C ASP A 117 -23.41 -13.45 5.26
N TYR A 118 -23.00 -12.22 5.59
CA TYR A 118 -23.72 -11.02 5.19
C TYR A 118 -23.76 -10.86 3.67
N ALA A 119 -22.60 -10.94 3.00
CA ALA A 119 -22.52 -10.83 1.54
C ALA A 119 -23.35 -11.94 0.85
N ILE A 120 -23.28 -13.17 1.34
CA ILE A 120 -24.11 -14.27 0.82
C ILE A 120 -25.60 -13.98 1.04
N GLY A 121 -25.99 -13.51 2.22
CA GLY A 121 -27.37 -13.14 2.51
C GLY A 121 -27.89 -12.07 1.55
N VAL A 122 -27.09 -11.04 1.26
CA VAL A 122 -27.48 -9.96 0.34
C VAL A 122 -27.62 -10.49 -1.10
N VAL A 123 -26.63 -11.23 -1.62
CA VAL A 123 -26.67 -11.72 -3.02
C VAL A 123 -27.76 -12.77 -3.25
N THR A 124 -28.12 -13.55 -2.23
CA THR A 124 -29.17 -14.57 -2.31
C THR A 124 -30.55 -14.06 -1.90
N HIS A 125 -30.66 -12.78 -1.53
CA HIS A 125 -31.89 -12.17 -1.00
C HIS A 125 -32.44 -12.90 0.25
N ASP A 126 -31.55 -13.43 1.09
CA ASP A 126 -31.86 -14.03 2.39
C ASP A 126 -31.72 -12.99 3.49
N ASP A 127 -32.80 -12.21 3.70
CA ASP A 127 -32.86 -11.17 4.74
C ASP A 127 -32.60 -11.71 6.14
N ALA A 128 -32.99 -12.97 6.42
CA ALA A 128 -32.79 -13.58 7.72
C ALA A 128 -31.30 -13.83 7.98
N ARG A 129 -30.57 -14.35 6.98
CA ARG A 129 -29.12 -14.54 7.03
C ARG A 129 -28.39 -13.20 7.17
N SER A 130 -28.67 -12.22 6.31
CA SER A 130 -28.06 -10.88 6.38
C SER A 130 -28.28 -10.22 7.74
N LYS A 131 -29.51 -10.30 8.28
CA LYS A 131 -29.83 -9.73 9.60
C LYS A 131 -29.12 -10.47 10.73
N SER A 132 -29.02 -11.79 10.66
CA SER A 132 -28.30 -12.60 11.66
C SER A 132 -26.81 -12.25 11.67
N ALA A 133 -26.17 -12.19 10.49
CA ALA A 133 -24.77 -11.82 10.34
C ALA A 133 -24.49 -10.42 10.90
N MET A 134 -25.28 -9.40 10.53
CA MET A 134 -25.13 -8.05 11.09
C MET A 134 -25.34 -8.01 12.61
N THR A 135 -26.27 -8.81 13.12
CA THR A 135 -26.50 -8.91 14.57
C THR A 135 -25.27 -9.51 15.25
N ASN A 136 -24.65 -10.55 14.69
CA ASN A 136 -23.42 -11.12 15.25
C ASN A 136 -22.28 -10.09 15.24
N LEU A 137 -22.05 -9.40 14.11
CA LEU A 137 -21.02 -8.37 13.99
C LEU A 137 -21.20 -7.27 15.04
N THR A 138 -22.41 -6.71 15.15
CA THR A 138 -22.66 -5.54 16.00
C THR A 138 -22.86 -5.87 17.48
N THR A 139 -23.44 -7.02 17.81
CA THR A 139 -23.80 -7.35 19.20
C THR A 139 -22.85 -8.33 19.88
N LYS A 140 -22.03 -9.07 19.11
CA LYS A 140 -21.06 -10.03 19.64
C LYS A 140 -19.64 -9.62 19.31
N PHE A 141 -19.29 -9.51 18.02
CA PHE A 141 -17.92 -9.24 17.60
C PHE A 141 -17.43 -7.89 18.13
N VAL A 142 -18.11 -6.78 17.79
CA VAL A 142 -17.65 -5.43 18.18
C VAL A 142 -17.41 -5.32 19.70
N PRO A 143 -18.36 -5.69 20.60
CA PRO A 143 -18.12 -5.59 22.04
C PRO A 143 -16.99 -6.50 22.54
N GLN A 144 -16.93 -7.75 22.07
CA GLN A 144 -15.95 -8.73 22.55
C GLN A 144 -14.54 -8.40 22.07
N PHE A 145 -14.41 -8.03 20.79
CA PHE A 145 -13.14 -7.66 20.19
C PHE A 145 -12.60 -6.36 20.79
N SER A 146 -13.46 -5.36 20.96
CA SER A 146 -13.09 -4.10 21.60
C SER A 146 -12.62 -4.29 23.04
N GLN A 147 -13.30 -5.14 23.81
CA GLN A 147 -12.86 -5.49 25.16
C GLN A 147 -11.51 -6.21 25.15
N LEU A 148 -11.33 -7.17 24.25
CA LEU A 148 -10.08 -7.91 24.13
C LEU A 148 -8.89 -7.00 23.78
N LEU A 149 -9.09 -6.06 22.86
CA LEU A 149 -8.07 -5.07 22.50
C LEU A 149 -7.82 -4.09 23.65
N SER A 150 -8.87 -3.60 24.32
CA SER A 150 -8.74 -2.71 25.48
C SER A 150 -7.96 -3.39 26.61
N ASP A 151 -8.26 -4.65 26.94
CA ASP A 151 -7.54 -5.42 27.95
C ASP A 151 -6.07 -5.66 27.56
N ALA A 152 -5.80 -5.95 26.29
CA ALA A 152 -4.45 -6.25 25.80
C ALA A 152 -3.56 -5.00 25.71
N SER A 153 -4.12 -3.88 25.25
CA SER A 153 -3.39 -2.66 24.92
C SER A 153 -3.50 -1.57 25.98
N HIS A 154 -4.56 -1.54 26.79
CA HIS A 154 -5.01 -0.40 27.62
C HIS A 154 -5.61 0.78 26.84
N LEU A 155 -5.90 0.60 25.54
CA LEU A 155 -6.72 1.58 24.81
C LEU A 155 -8.09 1.74 25.49
N PRO A 156 -8.64 2.97 25.57
CA PRO A 156 -9.96 3.17 26.13
C PRO A 156 -11.03 2.41 25.32
N LEU A 157 -11.89 1.65 26.01
CA LEU A 157 -12.88 0.76 25.39
C LEU A 157 -13.84 1.49 24.44
N ASP A 158 -14.35 2.66 24.84
CA ASP A 158 -15.35 3.40 24.07
C ASP A 158 -14.82 3.84 22.69
N PRO A 159 -13.63 4.47 22.57
CA PRO A 159 -12.98 4.73 21.27
C PRO A 159 -12.79 3.48 20.42
N VAL A 160 -12.29 2.36 20.97
CA VAL A 160 -12.10 1.13 20.20
C VAL A 160 -13.44 0.62 19.67
N THR A 161 -14.46 0.59 20.54
CA THR A 161 -15.83 0.19 20.16
C THR A 161 -16.38 1.06 19.04
N GLN A 162 -16.13 2.37 19.04
CA GLN A 162 -16.54 3.28 17.97
C GLN A 162 -15.81 3.02 16.66
N LEU A 163 -14.50 2.76 16.69
CA LEU A 163 -13.71 2.45 15.50
C LEU A 163 -14.20 1.16 14.82
N GLU A 164 -14.40 0.10 15.60
CA GLU A 164 -14.89 -1.20 15.13
C GLU A 164 -16.33 -1.12 14.63
N SER A 165 -17.21 -0.40 15.35
CA SER A 165 -18.59 -0.17 14.91
C SER A 165 -18.64 0.54 13.56
N GLN A 166 -17.78 1.55 13.37
CA GLN A 166 -17.71 2.26 12.10
C GLN A 166 -17.16 1.36 11.00
N GLN A 167 -16.12 0.56 11.26
CA GLN A 167 -15.58 -0.36 10.26
C GLN A 167 -16.66 -1.33 9.75
N VAL A 168 -17.42 -1.95 10.65
CA VAL A 168 -18.52 -2.85 10.29
C VAL A 168 -19.57 -2.16 9.41
N LEU A 169 -19.85 -0.87 9.64
CA LEU A 169 -20.80 -0.10 8.84
C LEU A 169 -20.25 0.24 7.44
N GLU A 170 -18.98 0.61 7.33
CA GLU A 170 -18.34 0.88 6.04
C GLU A 170 -18.21 -0.41 5.21
N ASP A 171 -17.85 -1.53 5.84
CA ASP A 171 -17.78 -2.84 5.18
C ASP A 171 -19.14 -3.24 4.61
N LYS A 172 -20.19 -3.10 5.43
CA LYS A 172 -21.57 -3.32 5.01
C LYS A 172 -21.95 -2.44 3.82
N ALA A 173 -21.54 -1.17 3.83
CA ALA A 173 -21.97 -0.20 2.83
C ALA A 173 -21.43 -0.53 1.43
N PHE A 174 -20.13 -0.86 1.31
CA PHE A 174 -19.62 -1.27 0.00
C PHE A 174 -20.23 -2.60 -0.47
N ILE A 175 -20.49 -3.55 0.44
CA ILE A 175 -21.15 -4.82 0.08
C ILE A 175 -22.54 -4.55 -0.50
N ASP A 176 -23.34 -3.72 0.17
CA ASP A 176 -24.68 -3.34 -0.28
C ASP A 176 -24.65 -2.62 -1.62
N ASP A 177 -23.73 -1.67 -1.79
CA ASP A 177 -23.65 -0.88 -3.02
C ASP A 177 -23.22 -1.73 -4.22
N TYR A 178 -22.35 -2.72 -4.00
CA TYR A 178 -21.98 -3.67 -5.05
C TYR A 178 -23.20 -4.48 -5.53
N PHE A 179 -23.92 -5.12 -4.61
CA PHE A 179 -25.09 -5.94 -4.96
C PHE A 179 -26.30 -5.11 -5.41
N ALA A 180 -26.37 -3.83 -5.04
CA ALA A 180 -27.33 -2.87 -5.58
C ALA A 180 -26.91 -2.28 -6.94
N ASN A 181 -25.79 -2.73 -7.52
CA ASN A 181 -25.22 -2.26 -8.78
C ASN A 181 -24.94 -0.74 -8.81
N LYS A 182 -24.59 -0.16 -7.66
CA LYS A 182 -24.20 1.26 -7.51
C LYS A 182 -22.69 1.40 -7.56
N VAL A 183 -22.13 1.16 -8.74
CA VAL A 183 -20.69 1.11 -8.99
C VAL A 183 -19.92 2.30 -8.39
N SER A 184 -20.37 3.54 -8.60
CA SER A 184 -19.69 4.73 -8.05
C SER A 184 -19.72 4.78 -6.52
N ALA A 185 -20.82 4.34 -5.91
CA ALA A 185 -20.94 4.29 -4.46
C ALA A 185 -20.06 3.17 -3.89
N PHE A 186 -20.06 1.98 -4.50
CA PHE A 186 -19.19 0.87 -4.11
C PHE A 186 -17.71 1.28 -3.96
N TYR A 187 -17.13 1.95 -4.95
CA TYR A 187 -15.72 2.38 -4.84
C TYR A 187 -15.51 3.52 -3.84
N ALA A 188 -16.48 4.41 -3.66
CA ALA A 188 -16.40 5.47 -2.67
C ALA A 188 -16.50 4.93 -1.23
N ASP A 189 -17.37 3.93 -1.01
CA ASP A 189 -17.54 3.22 0.26
C ASP A 189 -16.36 2.29 0.54
N LEU A 190 -15.82 1.62 -0.48
CA LEU A 190 -14.60 0.84 -0.37
C LEU A 190 -13.41 1.70 0.10
N HIS A 191 -13.23 2.87 -0.49
CA HIS A 191 -12.19 3.81 -0.06
C HIS A 191 -12.38 4.26 1.41
N ARG A 192 -13.63 4.47 1.84
CA ARG A 192 -13.94 4.82 3.24
C ARG A 192 -13.64 3.67 4.19
N ALA A 193 -14.04 2.45 3.85
CA ALA A 193 -13.74 1.25 4.63
C ALA A 193 -12.22 1.03 4.75
N TYR A 194 -11.49 1.20 3.65
CA TYR A 194 -10.04 1.07 3.61
C TYR A 194 -9.36 2.11 4.52
N THR A 195 -9.76 3.38 4.41
CA THR A 195 -9.24 4.48 5.25
C THR A 195 -9.63 4.33 6.72
N GLN A 196 -10.83 3.82 7.01
CA GLN A 196 -11.29 3.58 8.38
C GLN A 196 -10.45 2.50 9.07
N SER A 197 -10.03 1.46 8.31
CA SER A 197 -9.29 0.32 8.86
C SER A 197 -7.95 0.72 9.49
N SER A 198 -7.24 1.68 8.90
CA SER A 198 -5.95 2.15 9.42
C SER A 198 -6.08 2.89 10.75
N ARG A 199 -7.26 3.41 11.10
CA ARG A 199 -7.44 4.17 12.36
C ARG A 199 -7.31 3.28 13.59
N LEU A 200 -7.71 2.02 13.48
CA LEU A 200 -7.49 1.03 14.53
C LEU A 200 -5.99 0.72 14.65
N GLY A 201 -5.33 0.48 13.52
CA GLY A 201 -3.91 0.16 13.48
C GLY A 201 -3.04 1.30 14.02
N ASP A 202 -3.35 2.54 13.66
CA ASP A 202 -2.77 3.76 14.22
C ASP A 202 -2.86 3.79 15.75
N ALA A 203 -4.05 3.61 16.31
CA ALA A 203 -4.26 3.64 17.76
C ALA A 203 -3.49 2.51 18.46
N LEU A 204 -3.54 1.30 17.91
CA LEU A 204 -2.95 0.11 18.52
C LEU A 204 -1.42 0.12 18.42
N ALA A 205 -0.86 0.53 17.30
CA ALA A 205 0.60 0.58 17.10
C ALA A 205 1.26 1.59 18.03
N VAL A 206 0.65 2.77 18.24
CA VAL A 206 1.14 3.79 19.17
C VAL A 206 1.19 3.24 20.60
N GLU A 207 0.12 2.60 21.05
CA GLU A 207 0.03 2.05 22.40
C GLU A 207 1.02 0.89 22.58
N VAL A 208 1.07 -0.06 21.64
CA VAL A 208 2.00 -1.21 21.70
C VAL A 208 3.46 -0.74 21.74
N ALA A 209 3.85 0.22 20.89
CA ALA A 209 5.22 0.72 20.89
C ALA A 209 5.57 1.43 22.20
N SER A 210 4.64 2.21 22.75
CA SER A 210 4.82 2.91 24.04
C SER A 210 5.00 1.94 25.22
N ARG A 211 4.33 0.79 25.18
CA ARG A 211 4.43 -0.23 26.24
C ARG A 211 5.67 -1.12 26.13
N PHE A 212 6.17 -1.32 24.91
CA PHE A 212 7.33 -2.18 24.66
C PHE A 212 8.44 -1.43 23.90
N PRO A 213 8.99 -0.33 24.46
CA PRO A 213 9.98 0.50 23.78
C PRO A 213 11.29 -0.25 23.46
N ASP A 214 11.63 -1.29 24.22
CA ASP A 214 12.79 -2.14 23.95
C ASP A 214 12.59 -3.05 22.72
N LYS A 215 11.33 -3.40 22.40
CA LYS A 215 10.98 -4.22 21.22
C LYS A 215 10.64 -3.38 19.99
N TYR A 216 10.11 -2.18 20.23
CA TYR A 216 9.68 -1.24 19.21
C TYR A 216 10.29 0.15 19.46
N PRO A 217 11.63 0.28 19.39
CA PRO A 217 12.30 1.58 19.41
C PRO A 217 11.85 2.46 18.25
N GLY A 218 11.76 3.75 18.53
CA GLY A 218 11.31 4.79 17.61
C GLY A 218 10.03 5.46 18.07
N ASP A 219 9.70 6.60 17.46
CA ASP A 219 8.42 7.28 17.69
C ASP A 219 7.45 6.93 16.55
N PRO A 220 6.40 6.12 16.82
CA PRO A 220 5.40 5.76 15.81
C PRO A 220 4.53 6.95 15.38
N SER A 221 4.58 8.06 16.13
CA SER A 221 3.83 9.30 15.85
C SER A 221 4.67 10.35 15.13
N SER A 222 5.95 10.07 14.85
CA SER A 222 6.82 11.00 14.15
C SER A 222 6.31 11.30 12.74
N HIS A 223 6.59 12.52 12.24
CA HIS A 223 6.17 12.94 10.91
C HIS A 223 6.67 11.99 9.82
N ALA A 224 7.93 11.55 9.92
CA ALA A 224 8.53 10.62 8.95
C ALA A 224 7.81 9.26 8.92
N VAL A 225 7.41 8.71 10.09
CA VAL A 225 6.60 7.50 10.14
C VAL A 225 5.21 7.73 9.54
N TYR A 226 4.56 8.85 9.86
CA TYR A 226 3.27 9.19 9.28
C TYR A 226 3.31 9.26 7.74
N VAL A 227 4.29 9.98 7.18
CA VAL A 227 4.46 10.09 5.72
C VAL A 227 4.69 8.72 5.08
N ARG A 228 5.51 7.87 5.71
CA ARG A 228 5.74 6.50 5.23
C ARG A 228 4.48 5.64 5.26
N VAL A 229 3.73 5.67 6.35
CA VAL A 229 2.46 4.91 6.49
C VAL A 229 1.47 5.33 5.41
N GLN A 230 1.30 6.64 5.22
CA GLN A 230 0.39 7.18 4.21
C GLN A 230 0.82 6.79 2.79
N ALA A 231 2.12 6.86 2.47
CA ALA A 231 2.64 6.43 1.18
C ALA A 231 2.34 4.96 0.92
N ASN A 232 2.60 4.09 1.90
CA ASN A 232 2.33 2.66 1.79
C ASN A 232 0.84 2.35 1.62
N LEU A 233 -0.04 2.99 2.40
CA LEU A 233 -1.49 2.79 2.29
C LEU A 233 -2.02 3.24 0.92
N MET A 234 -1.59 4.39 0.41
CA MET A 234 -2.01 4.87 -0.92
C MET A 234 -1.51 3.96 -2.04
N LEU A 235 -0.29 3.44 -1.92
CA LEU A 235 0.29 2.53 -2.91
C LEU A 235 -0.37 1.14 -2.88
N GLN A 236 -0.70 0.60 -1.71
CA GLN A 236 -1.45 -0.65 -1.60
C GLN A 236 -2.85 -0.49 -2.21
N GLU A 237 -3.58 0.58 -1.89
CA GLU A 237 -4.90 0.85 -2.48
C GLU A 237 -4.82 1.02 -4.00
N HIS A 238 -3.82 1.78 -4.50
CA HIS A 238 -3.55 1.92 -5.93
C HIS A 238 -3.33 0.58 -6.61
N SER A 239 -2.49 -0.30 -6.04
CA SER A 239 -2.22 -1.62 -6.61
C SER A 239 -3.49 -2.46 -6.74
N TYR A 240 -4.37 -2.46 -5.73
CA TYR A 240 -5.62 -3.21 -5.80
C TYR A 240 -6.64 -2.57 -6.77
N LEU A 241 -6.73 -1.23 -6.81
CA LEU A 241 -7.59 -0.53 -7.77
C LEU A 241 -7.14 -0.77 -9.22
N ALA A 242 -5.82 -0.86 -9.47
CA ALA A 242 -5.27 -1.18 -10.77
C ALA A 242 -5.76 -2.54 -11.26
N THR A 243 -5.68 -3.57 -10.42
CA THR A 243 -6.10 -4.92 -10.81
C THR A 243 -7.63 -5.06 -10.88
N MET A 244 -8.39 -4.32 -10.07
CA MET A 244 -9.85 -4.23 -10.20
C MET A 244 -10.24 -3.58 -11.53
N ALA A 245 -9.57 -2.49 -11.92
CA ALA A 245 -9.82 -1.79 -13.17
C ALA A 245 -9.44 -2.65 -14.39
N THR A 246 -8.33 -3.39 -14.36
CA THR A 246 -7.94 -4.31 -15.45
C THR A 246 -8.88 -5.50 -15.53
N SER A 247 -9.31 -6.07 -14.40
CA SER A 247 -10.35 -7.11 -14.37
C SER A 247 -11.65 -6.62 -15.00
N ALA A 248 -12.10 -5.41 -14.64
CA ALA A 248 -13.28 -4.79 -15.24
C ALA A 248 -13.11 -4.56 -16.75
N ALA A 249 -11.94 -4.11 -17.19
CA ALA A 249 -11.62 -3.94 -18.62
C ALA A 249 -11.65 -5.27 -19.38
N ILE A 250 -11.01 -6.32 -18.86
CA ILE A 250 -10.96 -7.66 -19.47
C ILE A 250 -12.35 -8.27 -19.56
N ALA A 251 -13.18 -8.07 -18.53
CA ALA A 251 -14.56 -8.55 -18.49
C ALA A 251 -15.54 -7.70 -19.31
N GLY A 252 -15.11 -6.58 -19.90
CA GLY A 252 -16.00 -5.67 -20.65
C GLY A 252 -16.96 -4.84 -19.78
N ARG A 253 -16.70 -4.72 -18.47
CA ARG A 253 -17.51 -3.94 -17.52
C ARG A 253 -17.14 -2.45 -17.59
N THR A 254 -17.50 -1.77 -18.68
CA THR A 254 -17.05 -0.40 -18.99
C THR A 254 -17.37 0.64 -17.90
N ALA A 255 -18.57 0.61 -17.32
CA ALA A 255 -18.95 1.55 -16.27
C ALA A 255 -18.06 1.40 -15.02
N GLU A 256 -17.80 0.16 -14.63
CA GLU A 256 -16.92 -0.17 -13.52
C GLU A 256 -15.47 0.16 -13.79
N LYS A 257 -14.96 -0.19 -14.98
CA LYS A 257 -13.63 0.20 -15.42
C LYS A 257 -13.42 1.70 -15.27
N ASN A 258 -14.37 2.51 -15.74
CA ASN A 258 -14.23 3.97 -15.71
C ASN A 258 -14.19 4.52 -14.29
N VAL A 259 -15.02 3.99 -13.38
CA VAL A 259 -15.01 4.40 -11.96
C VAL A 259 -13.72 3.94 -11.27
N ALA A 260 -13.34 2.68 -11.44
CA ALA A 260 -12.10 2.14 -10.86
C ALA A 260 -10.87 2.90 -11.36
N GLN A 261 -10.82 3.21 -12.66
CA GLN A 261 -9.75 4.02 -13.26
C GLN A 261 -9.72 5.44 -12.69
N SER A 262 -10.87 6.09 -12.46
CA SER A 262 -10.92 7.41 -11.83
C SER A 262 -10.34 7.37 -10.42
N MET A 263 -10.75 6.40 -9.60
CA MET A 263 -10.23 6.24 -8.24
C MET A 263 -8.73 5.93 -8.23
N LEU A 264 -8.28 5.10 -9.16
CA LEU A 264 -6.87 4.79 -9.36
C LEU A 264 -6.05 6.04 -9.70
N SER A 265 -6.56 6.92 -10.58
CA SER A 265 -5.94 8.21 -10.88
C SER A 265 -5.92 9.14 -9.66
N ASP A 266 -7.00 9.21 -8.89
CA ASP A 266 -7.05 10.01 -7.66
C ASP A 266 -6.02 9.54 -6.62
N ARG A 267 -5.77 8.22 -6.51
CA ARG A 267 -4.71 7.67 -5.64
C ARG A 267 -3.32 7.98 -6.17
N ALA A 268 -3.12 7.88 -7.49
CA ALA A 268 -1.86 8.25 -8.13
C ALA A 268 -1.51 9.73 -7.92
N ASP A 269 -2.50 10.62 -7.97
CA ASP A 269 -2.33 12.05 -7.69
C ASP A 269 -1.97 12.30 -6.23
N ALA A 270 -2.68 11.64 -5.30
CA ALA A 270 -2.43 11.76 -3.86
C ALA A 270 -1.02 11.28 -3.49
N VAL A 271 -0.58 10.11 -3.98
CA VAL A 271 0.77 9.61 -3.69
C VAL A 271 1.84 10.48 -4.36
N SER A 272 1.59 11.00 -5.57
CA SER A 272 2.53 11.92 -6.24
C SER A 272 2.69 13.23 -5.47
N ALA A 273 1.61 13.76 -4.90
CA ALA A 273 1.66 14.94 -4.04
C ALA A 273 2.45 14.66 -2.75
N LEU A 274 2.28 13.47 -2.16
CA LEU A 274 3.03 13.06 -0.98
C LEU A 274 4.54 12.96 -1.26
N PHE A 275 4.95 12.25 -2.31
CA PHE A 275 6.36 12.18 -2.74
C PHE A 275 6.95 13.55 -3.09
N ALA A 276 6.18 14.42 -3.75
CA ALA A 276 6.61 15.78 -4.07
C ALA A 276 6.87 16.61 -2.81
N SER A 277 5.97 16.51 -1.82
CA SER A 277 6.12 17.23 -0.54
C SER A 277 7.36 16.79 0.25
N SER A 278 7.75 15.52 0.11
CA SER A 278 8.84 14.91 0.87
C SER A 278 10.22 15.09 0.20
N THR A 279 10.27 15.11 -1.13
CA THR A 279 11.51 15.26 -1.92
C THR A 279 11.80 16.70 -2.38
N GLY A 280 10.81 17.58 -2.29
CA GLY A 280 10.85 18.91 -2.92
C GLY A 280 10.72 18.88 -4.45
N ALA A 281 10.41 17.72 -5.04
CA ALA A 281 10.18 17.56 -6.47
C ALA A 281 8.82 18.15 -6.91
N LEU A 282 8.64 18.31 -8.22
CA LEU A 282 7.33 18.63 -8.80
C LEU A 282 6.45 17.37 -8.84
N SER A 283 5.19 17.49 -8.45
CA SER A 283 4.23 16.37 -8.51
C SER A 283 3.80 16.04 -9.95
N ALA A 284 3.68 17.03 -10.82
CA ALA A 284 3.15 16.85 -12.18
C ALA A 284 3.91 15.82 -13.04
N PRO A 285 5.25 15.76 -13.03
CA PRO A 285 5.99 14.68 -13.70
C PRO A 285 5.67 13.28 -13.17
N LEU A 286 5.47 13.11 -11.85
CA LEU A 286 5.10 11.82 -11.26
C LEU A 286 3.69 11.41 -11.68
N VAL A 287 2.74 12.34 -11.64
CA VAL A 287 1.37 12.14 -12.14
C VAL A 287 1.36 11.70 -13.61
N ALA A 288 2.19 12.34 -14.43
CA ALA A 288 2.32 11.95 -15.84
C ALA A 288 2.83 10.52 -16.01
N GLN A 289 3.76 10.06 -15.16
CA GLN A 289 4.23 8.67 -15.21
C GLN A 289 3.17 7.67 -14.79
N TRP A 290 2.38 7.95 -13.75
CA TRP A 290 1.24 7.10 -13.40
C TRP A 290 0.20 7.03 -14.51
N THR A 291 -0.10 8.17 -15.15
CA THR A 291 -1.01 8.21 -16.31
C THR A 291 -0.51 7.32 -17.45
N ASN A 292 0.80 7.35 -17.74
CA ASN A 292 1.42 6.49 -18.75
C ASN A 292 1.32 5.01 -18.36
N GLU A 293 1.57 4.69 -17.09
CA GLU A 293 1.48 3.34 -16.54
C GLU A 293 0.06 2.78 -16.67
N HIS A 294 -0.96 3.52 -16.20
CA HIS A 294 -2.36 3.11 -16.31
C HIS A 294 -2.75 2.82 -17.76
N SER A 295 -2.40 3.73 -18.68
CA SER A 295 -2.67 3.56 -20.11
C SER A 295 -2.03 2.28 -20.67
N ALA A 296 -0.77 2.02 -20.30
CA ALA A 296 -0.05 0.83 -20.73
C ALA A 296 -0.60 -0.45 -20.08
N LEU A 297 -1.02 -0.43 -18.81
CA LEU A 297 -1.73 -1.54 -18.16
C LEU A 297 -3.02 -1.90 -18.90
N PHE A 298 -3.86 -0.92 -19.24
CA PHE A 298 -5.10 -1.18 -19.98
C PHE A 298 -4.83 -1.71 -21.40
N THR A 299 -3.78 -1.22 -22.06
CA THR A 299 -3.34 -1.71 -23.37
C THR A 299 -2.85 -3.16 -23.28
N TYR A 300 -2.08 -3.49 -22.25
CA TYR A 300 -1.63 -4.85 -21.98
C TYR A 300 -2.80 -5.78 -21.63
N ALA A 301 -3.74 -5.34 -20.79
CA ALA A 301 -4.95 -6.06 -20.42
C ALA A 301 -5.85 -6.36 -21.63
N ALA A 302 -5.90 -5.45 -22.62
CA ALA A 302 -6.57 -5.68 -23.91
C ALA A 302 -5.84 -6.70 -24.81
N GLY A 303 -4.67 -7.20 -24.40
CA GLY A 303 -3.91 -8.24 -25.08
C GLY A 303 -2.81 -7.74 -26.01
N ASP A 304 -2.51 -6.45 -26.01
CA ASP A 304 -1.40 -5.91 -26.79
C ASP A 304 -0.08 -6.01 -26.02
N ALA A 305 0.68 -7.06 -26.31
CA ALA A 305 1.98 -7.32 -25.69
C ALA A 305 3.03 -6.23 -25.95
N ARG A 306 2.80 -5.32 -26.92
CA ARG A 306 3.70 -4.19 -27.21
C ARG A 306 3.71 -3.14 -26.09
N ALA A 307 2.73 -3.15 -25.19
CA ALA A 307 2.74 -2.30 -24.00
C ALA A 307 3.72 -2.78 -22.91
N LYS A 308 4.20 -4.03 -22.98
CA LYS A 308 5.09 -4.58 -21.94
C LYS A 308 6.42 -3.83 -21.81
N PRO A 309 7.13 -3.44 -22.89
CA PRO A 309 8.30 -2.57 -22.79
C PRO A 309 7.99 -1.18 -22.23
N ASP A 310 6.81 -0.61 -22.50
CA ASP A 310 6.41 0.68 -21.93
C ASP A 310 6.30 0.60 -20.40
N LEU A 311 5.80 -0.51 -19.87
CA LEU A 311 5.73 -0.77 -18.43
C LEU A 311 7.10 -1.13 -17.83
N THR A 312 7.73 -2.18 -18.34
CA THR A 312 8.94 -2.78 -17.76
C THR A 312 10.23 -2.01 -17.99
N GLN A 313 10.26 -1.08 -18.96
CA GLN A 313 11.45 -0.30 -19.28
C GLN A 313 11.18 1.19 -19.16
N LYS A 314 10.23 1.74 -19.93
CA LYS A 314 10.02 3.19 -19.99
C LYS A 314 9.52 3.73 -18.65
N PHE A 315 8.38 3.23 -18.17
CA PHE A 315 7.83 3.61 -16.88
C PHE A 315 8.80 3.32 -15.73
N VAL A 316 9.38 2.11 -15.66
CA VAL A 316 10.38 1.76 -14.64
C VAL A 316 11.53 2.76 -14.60
N ASN A 317 12.10 3.15 -15.75
CA ASN A 317 13.22 4.08 -15.79
C ASN A 317 12.81 5.50 -15.41
N GLU A 318 11.71 6.01 -15.96
CA GLU A 318 11.24 7.38 -15.77
C GLU A 318 10.72 7.59 -14.33
N PHE A 319 9.85 6.69 -13.84
CA PHE A 319 9.29 6.76 -12.49
C PHE A 319 10.38 6.60 -11.42
N ALA A 320 11.25 5.59 -11.52
CA ALA A 320 12.31 5.39 -10.53
C ALA A 320 13.24 6.62 -10.42
N SER A 321 13.55 7.25 -11.56
CA SER A 321 14.37 8.46 -11.59
C SER A 321 13.67 9.65 -10.94
N LEU A 322 12.37 9.84 -11.18
CA LEU A 322 11.59 10.98 -10.65
C LEU A 322 11.25 10.81 -9.17
N ALA A 323 10.90 9.60 -8.75
CA ALA A 323 10.53 9.28 -7.37
C ALA A 323 11.74 9.00 -6.48
N HIS A 324 12.96 8.98 -7.03
CA HIS A 324 14.20 8.64 -6.33
C HIS A 324 14.17 7.26 -5.65
N VAL A 325 13.54 6.28 -6.30
CA VAL A 325 13.42 4.90 -5.80
C VAL A 325 14.22 3.91 -6.65
N SER A 326 14.46 2.71 -6.13
CA SER A 326 15.17 1.67 -6.87
C SER A 326 14.36 1.21 -8.09
N LYS A 327 15.02 1.13 -9.27
CA LYS A 327 14.45 0.53 -10.47
C LYS A 327 14.01 -0.91 -10.25
N ALA A 328 14.70 -1.65 -9.39
CA ALA A 328 14.34 -3.03 -9.07
C ALA A 328 12.96 -3.10 -8.38
N TYR A 329 12.70 -2.21 -7.41
CA TYR A 329 11.40 -2.17 -6.73
C TYR A 329 10.24 -1.84 -7.68
N VAL A 330 10.45 -0.88 -8.60
CA VAL A 330 9.44 -0.54 -9.61
C VAL A 330 9.22 -1.70 -10.58
N LEU A 331 10.30 -2.35 -11.04
CA LEU A 331 10.21 -3.49 -11.95
C LEU A 331 9.53 -4.70 -11.31
N ASP A 332 9.84 -4.99 -10.05
CA ASP A 332 9.22 -6.09 -9.30
C ASP A 332 7.71 -5.87 -9.16
N HIS A 333 7.30 -4.64 -8.83
CA HIS A 333 5.88 -4.27 -8.79
C HIS A 333 5.20 -4.40 -10.16
N VAL A 334 5.79 -3.84 -11.22
CA VAL A 334 5.26 -3.96 -12.58
C VAL A 334 5.10 -5.43 -12.98
N ASN A 335 6.09 -6.27 -12.70
CA ASN A 335 6.02 -7.69 -13.04
C ASN A 335 4.92 -8.44 -12.25
N ALA A 336 4.74 -8.11 -10.98
CA ALA A 336 3.68 -8.68 -10.16
C ALA A 336 2.29 -8.25 -10.68
N THR A 337 2.09 -6.97 -11.01
CA THR A 337 0.84 -6.47 -11.61
C THR A 337 0.57 -7.10 -12.99
N LEU A 338 1.59 -7.25 -13.83
CA LEU A 338 1.47 -7.95 -15.12
C LEU A 338 1.05 -9.42 -14.93
N LYS A 339 1.57 -10.09 -13.90
CA LYS A 339 1.17 -11.46 -13.56
C LYS A 339 -0.32 -11.54 -13.24
N VAL A 340 -0.84 -10.61 -12.43
CA VAL A 340 -2.28 -10.53 -12.15
C VAL A 340 -3.09 -10.40 -13.43
N ILE A 341 -2.68 -9.51 -14.34
CA ILE A 341 -3.37 -9.30 -15.62
C ILE A 341 -3.33 -10.56 -16.49
N ASP A 342 -2.19 -11.26 -16.53
CA ASP A 342 -2.06 -12.53 -17.27
C ASP A 342 -3.02 -13.59 -16.71
N ASP A 343 -3.11 -13.73 -15.38
CA ASP A 343 -4.03 -14.67 -14.73
C ASP A 343 -5.50 -14.26 -14.91
N GLN A 344 -5.83 -12.96 -14.90
CA GLN A 344 -7.16 -12.44 -15.24
C GLN A 344 -7.55 -12.78 -16.69
N ARG A 345 -6.65 -12.56 -17.66
CA ARG A 345 -6.89 -12.89 -19.08
C ARG A 345 -7.02 -14.39 -19.31
N ALA A 346 -6.24 -15.18 -18.59
CA ALA A 346 -6.30 -16.65 -18.61
C ALA A 346 -7.51 -17.21 -17.85
N LYS A 347 -8.26 -16.37 -17.12
CA LYS A 347 -9.32 -16.78 -16.18
C LYS A 347 -8.82 -17.78 -15.14
N ASN A 348 -7.58 -17.62 -14.70
CA ASN A 348 -6.97 -18.45 -13.66
C ASN A 348 -7.43 -18.01 -12.27
N ALA A 349 -8.68 -18.35 -11.98
CA ALA A 349 -9.40 -17.96 -10.78
C ALA A 349 -8.72 -18.43 -9.47
N THR A 350 -7.94 -19.51 -9.51
CA THR A 350 -7.26 -20.04 -8.32
C THR A 350 -5.98 -19.29 -7.93
N ALA A 351 -5.36 -18.58 -8.88
CA ALA A 351 -4.09 -17.88 -8.66
C ALA A 351 -4.29 -16.36 -8.40
N VAL A 352 -5.30 -15.76 -9.03
CA VAL A 352 -5.49 -14.31 -9.10
C VAL A 352 -5.47 -13.63 -7.72
N ALA A 353 -6.08 -14.24 -6.70
CA ALA A 353 -6.11 -13.67 -5.35
C ALA A 353 -4.69 -13.55 -4.73
N ASN A 354 -3.88 -14.60 -4.84
CA ASN A 354 -2.50 -14.57 -4.33
C ASN A 354 -1.61 -13.63 -5.14
N ASP A 355 -1.87 -13.51 -6.45
CA ASP A 355 -1.14 -12.60 -7.31
C ASP A 355 -1.51 -11.13 -7.01
N ASP A 356 -2.78 -10.84 -6.70
CA ASP A 356 -3.24 -9.54 -6.23
C ASP A 356 -2.50 -9.10 -4.97
N ARG A 357 -2.44 -10.00 -3.97
CA ARG A 357 -1.64 -9.79 -2.75
C ARG A 357 -0.17 -9.59 -3.06
N SER A 358 0.39 -10.35 -4.00
CA SER A 358 1.80 -10.22 -4.41
C SER A 358 2.08 -8.87 -5.05
N ALA A 359 1.18 -8.38 -5.92
CA ALA A 359 1.28 -7.04 -6.50
C ALA A 359 1.21 -5.95 -5.43
N ALA A 360 0.24 -6.03 -4.52
CA ALA A 360 0.08 -5.08 -3.42
C ALA A 360 1.24 -5.12 -2.40
N THR A 361 1.88 -6.26 -2.20
CA THR A 361 3.07 -6.37 -1.32
C THR A 361 4.32 -5.85 -2.02
N SER A 362 4.49 -6.14 -3.32
CA SER A 362 5.67 -5.75 -4.10
C SER A 362 5.86 -4.24 -4.25
N ILE A 363 4.81 -3.43 -4.04
CA ILE A 363 4.89 -1.96 -4.12
C ILE A 363 5.42 -1.32 -2.82
N GLN A 364 5.38 -2.04 -1.69
CA GLN A 364 5.77 -1.50 -0.38
C GLN A 364 7.21 -0.95 -0.33
N PRO A 365 8.23 -1.58 -0.94
CA PRO A 365 9.59 -1.01 -0.99
C PRO A 365 9.67 0.36 -1.67
N ILE A 366 8.72 0.70 -2.55
CA ILE A 366 8.61 2.06 -3.14
C ILE A 366 8.12 3.03 -2.06
N GLY A 367 7.08 2.68 -1.33
CA GLY A 367 6.56 3.47 -0.20
C GLY A 367 7.61 3.68 0.90
N ASP A 368 8.37 2.63 1.23
CA ASP A 368 9.46 2.67 2.21
C ASP A 368 10.67 3.49 1.78
N SER A 369 10.78 3.79 0.49
CA SER A 369 11.84 4.65 -0.04
C SER A 369 11.53 6.14 0.16
N ILE A 370 10.30 6.51 0.56
CA ILE A 370 9.96 7.90 0.83
C ILE A 370 10.78 8.43 2.02
N GLN A 371 11.41 9.58 1.83
CA GLN A 371 12.10 10.30 2.90
C GLN A 371 11.14 11.36 3.43
N GLY A 372 10.87 11.36 4.74
CA GLY A 372 9.99 12.32 5.43
C GLY A 372 10.71 13.17 6.46
#